data_AF-A0A6A3QIN9-F1
#
_entry.id   AF-A0A6A3QIN9-F1
#
_cell.length_a   1.000
_cell.length_b   1.000
_cell.length_c   1.000
_cell.angle_alpha   90.00
_cell.angle_beta   90.00
_cell.angle_gamma   90.00
#
_symmetry.space_group_name_H-M   'P 1'
#
loop_
_entity.id
_entity.type
_entity.pdbx_description
1 polymer ?
#
loop_
_entity_poly.entity_id
_entity_poly.type
_entity_poly.pdbx_seq_one_letter_code
_entity_poly.pdbx_strand_id
1 'polypeptide(L)'
;MYARYFPKDMYWGTFSETGHRHEWASAVVWLDNPALEKPKILAVSTSQADGVYRIVKNGPPFMLTLTDKRVGETQDLIIWEQLTEEARGALSETDFGKKAKVPFIDANFNANLETSRPFL
;
A
#
# COMPACT_ATOMS: atom_id res chain seq x y z
N MET A 1 -7.19 -2.92 0.94
CA MET A 1 -5.81 -2.41 0.78
C MET A 1 -5.62 -1.28 1.76
N TYR A 2 -4.43 -1.14 2.34
CA TYR A 2 -4.03 0.01 3.15
C TYR A 2 -3.00 0.82 2.37
N ALA A 3 -3.00 2.14 2.50
CA ALA A 3 -2.04 3.01 1.85
C ALA A 3 -1.67 4.20 2.74
N ARG A 4 -0.47 4.75 2.55
CA ARG A 4 0.03 5.90 3.28
C ARG A 4 0.78 6.84 2.35
N TYR A 5 0.39 8.12 2.39
CA TYR A 5 1.05 9.20 1.68
C TYR A 5 2.24 9.73 2.48
N PHE A 6 3.31 10.08 1.78
CA PHE A 6 4.44 10.82 2.32
C PHE A 6 4.75 12.04 1.42
N PRO A 7 5.06 13.23 1.97
CA PRO A 7 5.33 14.42 1.16
C PRO A 7 6.56 14.34 0.24
N LYS A 8 7.49 13.42 0.53
CA LYS A 8 8.71 13.16 -0.25
C LYS A 8 9.24 11.75 0.03
N ASP A 9 9.93 11.19 -0.95
CA ASP A 9 10.89 10.09 -0.78
C ASP A 9 12.31 10.61 -1.09
N MET A 10 13.33 10.12 -0.36
CA MET A 10 14.64 10.76 -0.32
C MET A 10 15.79 9.75 -0.24
N TYR A 11 16.38 9.46 -1.40
CA TYR A 11 17.60 8.67 -1.54
C TYR A 11 18.84 9.52 -1.23
N TRP A 12 19.64 9.10 -0.24
CA TRP A 12 20.94 9.71 0.07
C TRP A 12 22.06 9.09 -0.79
N GLY A 13 22.02 9.37 -2.10
CA GLY A 13 23.13 9.10 -3.03
C GLY A 13 23.45 7.62 -3.31
N THR A 14 22.76 6.66 -2.68
CA THR A 14 23.06 5.22 -2.78
C THR A 14 22.79 4.59 -4.15
N PHE A 15 22.09 5.27 -5.05
CA PHE A 15 21.68 4.73 -6.36
C PHE A 15 21.87 5.70 -7.54
N SER A 16 22.65 6.79 -7.37
CA SER A 16 22.72 7.95 -8.29
C SER A 16 21.38 8.68 -8.56
N GLU A 17 20.25 8.16 -8.07
CA GLU A 17 18.97 8.86 -8.07
C GLU A 17 18.92 9.98 -7.02
N THR A 18 18.29 11.10 -7.39
CA THR A 18 17.78 12.09 -6.45
C THR A 18 16.38 11.70 -5.99
N GLY A 19 16.06 11.95 -4.72
CA GLY A 19 14.70 11.79 -4.19
C GLY A 19 13.64 12.61 -4.94
N HIS A 20 12.38 12.24 -4.77
CA HIS A 20 11.23 12.90 -5.40
C HIS A 20 10.25 13.47 -4.38
N ARG A 21 9.48 14.47 -4.84
CA ARG A 21 8.29 14.93 -4.15
C ARG A 21 7.19 13.87 -4.30
N HIS A 22 6.41 13.70 -3.23
CA HIS A 22 5.36 12.69 -3.11
C HIS A 22 5.87 11.25 -3.08
N GLU A 23 5.19 10.41 -2.30
CA GLU A 23 5.33 8.96 -2.29
C GLU A 23 4.05 8.33 -1.72
N TRP A 24 3.69 7.14 -2.21
CA TRP A 24 2.49 6.40 -1.83
C TRP A 24 2.82 4.91 -1.59
N ALA A 25 3.13 4.57 -0.34
CA ALA A 25 3.32 3.18 0.06
C ALA A 25 1.96 2.49 0.29
N SER A 26 1.89 1.18 0.07
CA SER A 26 0.68 0.39 0.33
C SER A 26 0.94 -1.06 0.76
N ALA A 27 -0.09 -1.65 1.35
CA ALA A 27 -0.13 -3.02 1.81
C ALA A 27 -1.48 -3.68 1.46
N VAL A 28 -1.44 -4.91 0.97
CA VAL A 28 -2.64 -5.74 0.76
C VAL A 28 -2.60 -6.90 1.73
N VAL A 29 -3.58 -6.95 2.63
CA VAL A 29 -3.79 -8.06 3.57
C VAL A 29 -4.82 -8.99 2.94
N TRP A 30 -4.42 -10.22 2.64
CA TRP A 30 -5.29 -11.23 2.04
C TRP A 30 -5.86 -12.11 3.16
N LEU A 31 -7.18 -12.12 3.28
CA LEU A 31 -7.93 -12.91 4.25
C LEU A 31 -8.54 -14.14 3.58
N ASP A 32 -8.92 -15.14 4.37
CA ASP A 32 -9.72 -16.28 3.93
C ASP A 32 -11.19 -15.90 3.71
N ASN A 33 -11.81 -15.28 4.71
CA ASN A 33 -13.18 -14.78 4.65
C ASN A 33 -13.40 -13.67 5.70
N PRO A 34 -13.63 -12.40 5.30
CA PRO A 34 -13.83 -11.29 6.23
C PRO A 34 -15.14 -11.37 7.05
N ALA A 35 -16.08 -12.26 6.69
CA ALA A 35 -17.34 -12.45 7.41
C ALA A 35 -17.22 -13.41 8.62
N LEU A 36 -16.05 -14.02 8.85
CA LEU A 36 -15.80 -14.82 10.04
C LEU A 36 -15.55 -13.92 11.25
N GLU A 37 -15.89 -14.39 12.46
CA GLU A 37 -15.57 -13.69 13.72
C GLU A 37 -14.04 -13.51 13.89
N LYS A 38 -13.26 -14.47 13.39
CA LYS A 38 -11.80 -14.48 13.46
C LYS A 38 -11.21 -14.88 12.09
N PRO A 39 -11.18 -13.95 11.10
CA PRO A 39 -10.60 -14.22 9.79
C PRO A 39 -9.12 -14.57 9.89
N LYS A 40 -8.64 -15.48 9.04
CA LYS A 40 -7.23 -15.85 8.95
C LYS A 40 -6.53 -15.02 7.88
N ILE A 41 -5.40 -14.41 8.24
CA ILE A 41 -4.49 -13.79 7.26
C ILE A 41 -3.79 -14.90 6.48
N LEU A 42 -4.09 -14.99 5.18
CA LEU A 42 -3.46 -15.93 4.25
C LEU A 42 -2.12 -15.40 3.71
N ALA A 43 -2.03 -14.09 3.47
CA ALA A 43 -0.81 -13.43 3.03
C ALA A 43 -0.86 -11.93 3.33
N VAL A 44 0.32 -11.30 3.35
CA VAL A 44 0.44 -9.84 3.25
C VAL A 44 1.41 -9.50 2.12
N SER A 45 1.02 -8.55 1.29
CA SER A 45 1.79 -8.06 0.15
C SER A 45 2.11 -6.58 0.35
N THR A 46 3.37 -6.19 0.22
CA THR A 46 3.86 -4.84 0.54
C THR A 46 4.41 -4.18 -0.71
N SER A 47 4.03 -2.94 -1.02
CA SER A 47 4.54 -2.24 -2.20
C SER A 47 6.05 -2.02 -2.11
N GLN A 48 6.70 -2.11 -3.26
CA GLN A 48 8.05 -1.66 -3.55
C GLN A 48 7.97 -0.57 -4.64
N ALA A 49 9.11 -0.14 -5.19
CA ALA A 49 9.14 0.77 -6.32
C ALA A 49 8.35 0.23 -7.54
N ASP A 50 7.88 1.16 -8.37
CA ASP A 50 7.28 0.92 -9.68
C ASP A 50 6.07 -0.04 -9.70
N GLY A 51 5.33 -0.12 -8.60
CA GLY A 51 4.11 -0.94 -8.48
C GLY A 51 4.35 -2.43 -8.24
N VAL A 52 5.60 -2.86 -8.04
CA VAL A 52 5.94 -4.24 -7.68
C VAL A 52 5.57 -4.50 -6.22
N TYR A 53 5.06 -5.69 -5.88
CA TYR A 53 4.79 -6.08 -4.50
C TYR A 53 5.71 -7.21 -4.03
N ARG A 54 6.20 -7.11 -2.80
CA ARG A 54 6.80 -8.25 -2.06
C ARG A 54 5.66 -8.99 -1.37
N ILE A 55 5.50 -10.28 -1.65
CA ILE A 55 4.42 -11.12 -1.12
C ILE A 55 4.98 -12.11 -0.09
N VAL A 56 4.33 -12.23 1.06
CA VAL A 56 4.65 -13.25 2.08
C VAL A 56 3.36 -13.98 2.50
N LYS A 57 3.39 -15.31 2.42
CA LYS A 57 2.25 -16.20 2.70
C LYS A 57 2.32 -16.75 4.14
N ASN A 58 1.17 -17.13 4.71
CA ASN A 58 1.03 -17.81 6.01
C ASN A 58 1.55 -17.03 7.24
N GLY A 59 1.18 -15.74 7.41
CA GLY A 59 1.54 -14.94 8.61
C GLY A 59 0.83 -15.38 9.90
N PRO A 60 1.30 -14.98 11.11
CA PRO A 60 1.81 -13.63 11.44
C PRO A 60 3.09 -13.63 12.35
N PRO A 61 3.61 -12.51 12.94
CA PRO A 61 3.21 -11.09 12.88
C PRO A 61 4.40 -10.05 12.85
N PHE A 62 4.85 -9.45 11.74
CA PHE A 62 5.88 -8.36 11.82
C PHE A 62 5.87 -7.26 10.70
N MET A 63 4.87 -7.21 9.81
CA MET A 63 5.06 -6.85 8.38
C MET A 63 5.01 -5.35 7.99
N LEU A 64 6.14 -4.74 7.54
CA LEU A 64 6.18 -3.95 6.27
C LEU A 64 7.58 -3.60 5.68
N THR A 65 8.24 -4.51 4.94
CA THR A 65 9.43 -5.22 5.46
C THR A 65 9.22 -5.68 6.89
N LEU A 66 9.23 -7.00 7.11
CA LEU A 66 8.98 -7.57 8.44
C LEU A 66 10.03 -7.05 9.45
N THR A 67 9.67 -6.08 10.28
CA THR A 67 10.52 -5.62 11.38
C THR A 67 10.11 -6.38 12.64
N ASP A 68 10.93 -7.37 12.97
CA ASP A 68 10.81 -8.22 14.15
C ASP A 68 11.14 -7.49 15.46
N LYS A 69 11.76 -6.32 15.35
CA LYS A 69 12.38 -5.58 16.46
C LYS A 69 11.67 -4.28 16.85
N ARG A 70 10.68 -3.82 16.07
CA ARG A 70 10.00 -2.53 16.31
C ARG A 70 8.51 -2.62 15.99
N VAL A 71 7.68 -2.42 17.00
CA VAL A 71 6.25 -2.16 16.79
C VAL A 71 6.11 -0.76 16.18
N GLY A 72 5.38 -0.66 15.06
CA GLY A 72 5.05 0.61 14.44
C GLY A 72 3.86 1.31 15.11
N GLU A 73 3.57 2.53 14.68
CA GLU A 73 2.39 3.28 15.13
C GLU A 73 1.18 3.01 14.22
N THR A 74 -0.02 3.06 14.79
CA THR A 74 -1.27 3.13 14.03
C THR A 74 -1.56 4.56 13.57
N GLN A 75 -2.38 4.72 12.54
CA GLN A 75 -2.90 6.02 12.08
C GLN A 75 -4.42 5.93 12.01
N ASP A 76 -5.11 7.07 12.09
CA ASP A 76 -6.55 7.13 11.90
C ASP A 76 -6.90 6.65 10.48
N LEU A 77 -7.84 5.71 10.40
CA LEU A 77 -8.25 5.09 9.15
C LEU A 77 -9.44 5.82 8.55
N ILE A 78 -9.30 6.21 7.28
CA ILE A 78 -10.40 6.59 6.40
C ILE A 78 -10.41 5.60 5.23
N ILE A 79 -11.56 4.98 4.95
CA ILE A 79 -11.70 4.06 3.80
C ILE A 79 -12.20 4.81 2.56
N TRP A 80 -11.97 4.25 1.37
CA TRP A 80 -12.32 4.90 0.10
C TRP A 80 -13.81 5.30 0.03
N GLU A 81 -14.69 4.43 0.53
CA GLU A 81 -16.14 4.59 0.55
C GLU A 81 -16.63 5.63 1.58
N GLN A 82 -15.76 6.05 2.52
CA GLN A 82 -16.06 7.12 3.49
C GLN A 82 -15.55 8.50 3.02
N LEU A 83 -14.78 8.58 1.94
CA LEU A 83 -14.32 9.85 1.38
C LEU A 83 -15.44 10.55 0.60
N THR A 84 -15.48 11.88 0.70
CA THR A 84 -16.36 12.71 -0.12
C THR A 84 -16.05 12.54 -1.62
N GLU A 85 -16.99 12.93 -2.47
CA GLU A 85 -16.81 12.83 -3.93
C GLU A 85 -15.65 13.72 -4.41
N GLU A 86 -15.47 14.89 -3.81
CA GLU A 86 -14.37 15.81 -4.10
C GLU A 86 -13.02 15.21 -3.71
N ALA A 87 -12.95 14.52 -2.56
CA ALA A 87 -11.72 13.86 -2.11
C ALA A 87 -11.36 12.66 -3.02
N ARG A 88 -12.34 11.88 -3.45
CA ARG A 88 -12.14 10.78 -4.42
C ARG A 88 -11.73 11.30 -5.80
N GLY A 89 -12.36 12.37 -6.28
CA GLY A 89 -11.99 13.06 -7.52
C GLY A 89 -10.57 13.60 -7.46
N ALA A 90 -10.22 14.37 -6.42
CA ALA A 90 -8.88 14.91 -6.23
C ALA A 90 -7.79 13.83 -6.20
N LEU A 91 -8.02 12.70 -5.51
CA LEU A 91 -7.08 11.57 -5.48
C LEU A 91 -6.96 10.84 -6.83
N SER A 92 -7.99 10.90 -7.67
CA SER A 92 -8.01 10.26 -8.99
C SER A 92 -7.38 11.12 -10.09
N GLU A 93 -7.46 12.45 -9.96
CA GLU A 93 -7.06 13.42 -11.00
C GLU A 93 -5.71 14.10 -10.71
N THR A 94 -5.24 14.16 -9.46
CA THR A 94 -4.00 14.87 -9.09
C THR A 94 -2.75 14.15 -9.60
N ASP A 95 -1.89 14.85 -10.34
CA ASP A 95 -0.55 14.38 -10.68
C ASP A 95 0.39 14.47 -9.48
N PHE A 96 0.57 13.35 -8.78
CA PHE A 96 1.59 13.16 -7.74
C PHE A 96 2.99 12.89 -8.31
N GLY A 97 3.17 12.90 -9.63
CA GLY A 97 4.41 12.58 -10.33
C GLY A 97 4.53 11.09 -10.68
N LYS A 98 5.36 10.80 -11.68
CA LYS A 98 5.45 9.48 -12.33
C LYS A 98 5.74 8.30 -11.39
N LYS A 99 6.47 8.53 -10.28
CA LYS A 99 6.86 7.50 -9.31
C LYS A 99 5.81 7.26 -8.19
N ALA A 100 4.96 8.24 -7.87
CA ALA A 100 4.08 8.20 -6.69
C ALA A 100 2.59 8.04 -7.07
N LYS A 101 2.22 6.92 -7.67
CA LYS A 101 0.81 6.65 -8.07
C LYS A 101 -0.07 6.30 -6.87
N VAL A 102 -1.25 6.91 -6.77
CA VAL A 102 -2.23 6.57 -5.72
C VAL A 102 -2.72 5.13 -5.92
N PRO A 103 -2.53 4.19 -4.96
CA PRO A 103 -2.65 2.76 -5.27
C PRO A 103 -4.07 2.20 -5.15
N PHE A 104 -4.98 2.91 -4.49
CA PHE A 104 -6.34 2.45 -4.15
C PHE A 104 -7.46 3.14 -4.94
N ILE A 105 -7.14 4.07 -5.84
CA ILE A 105 -8.14 4.66 -6.75
C ILE A 105 -8.62 3.63 -7.78
N ASP A 106 -9.84 3.78 -8.28
CA ASP A 106 -10.51 2.85 -9.20
C ASP A 106 -9.62 2.47 -10.42
N ALA A 107 -8.87 3.43 -10.97
CA ALA A 107 -7.96 3.23 -12.11
C ALA A 107 -6.77 2.31 -11.83
N ASN A 108 -6.32 2.20 -10.57
CA ASN A 108 -5.12 1.45 -10.17
C ASN A 108 -5.44 0.23 -9.29
N PHE A 109 -6.57 0.24 -8.58
CA PHE A 109 -6.87 -0.72 -7.51
C PHE A 109 -6.82 -2.18 -7.98
N ASN A 110 -7.56 -2.53 -9.05
CA ASN A 110 -7.61 -3.90 -9.54
C ASN A 110 -6.25 -4.39 -10.08
N ALA A 111 -5.51 -3.53 -10.79
CA ALA A 111 -4.17 -3.87 -11.28
C ALA A 111 -3.18 -4.12 -10.12
N ASN A 112 -3.27 -3.32 -9.05
CA ASN A 112 -2.51 -3.52 -7.82
C ASN A 112 -2.94 -4.79 -7.05
N LEU A 113 -4.23 -5.13 -7.04
CA LEU A 113 -4.69 -6.39 -6.45
C LEU A 113 -4.12 -7.60 -7.20
N GLU A 114 -4.18 -7.63 -8.54
CA GLU A 114 -3.60 -8.74 -9.31
C GLU A 114 -2.07 -8.81 -9.17
N THR A 115 -1.36 -7.67 -9.19
CA THR A 115 0.11 -7.64 -9.01
C THR A 115 0.55 -8.07 -7.59
N SER A 116 -0.31 -7.87 -6.59
CA SER A 116 -0.07 -8.24 -5.20
C SER A 116 -0.64 -9.61 -4.80
N ARG A 117 -1.23 -10.34 -5.76
CA ARG A 117 -2.01 -11.56 -5.52
C ARG A 117 -1.12 -12.76 -5.12
N PRO A 118 -1.38 -13.39 -3.95
CA PRO A 118 -0.51 -14.45 -3.42
C PRO A 118 -0.73 -15.83 -4.05
N PHE A 119 -1.84 -16.07 -4.73
CA PHE A 119 -2.19 -17.37 -5.30
C PHE A 119 -2.72 -17.15 -6.73
N LEU A 120 -2.22 -17.96 -7.68
CA LEU A 120 -2.74 -17.99 -9.05
C LEU A 120 -4.19 -18.53 -9.00
#